data_AF-A0A6M8W7X5-F1
#
_entry.id   AF-A0A6M8W7X5-F1
#
_cell.length_a   1.000
_cell.length_b   1.000
_cell.length_c   1.000
_cell.angle_alpha   90.00
_cell.angle_beta   90.00
_cell.angle_gamma   90.00
#
_symmetry.space_group_name_H-M   'P 1'
#
loop_
_entity.id
_entity.type
_entity.pdbx_description
1 polymer ?
#
loop_
_entity_poly.entity_id
_entity_poly.type
_entity_poly.pdbx_seq_one_letter_code
_entity_poly.pdbx_strand_id
1 'polypeptide(L)'
;MAAPALAQDSLSDEELRNRAVAREQARAKQLETEAVTRANFARFEMRVAEADRQLRELKTNQDAFTDRLAELMKSDTGRRVAVQNQQAGLVIMGWMDAPLMREADFAERRGFADEMVQLVEQRKQRPDVPYSVDPAQENRTDDVYLWARERASRLAERSAWLSDTTRGVDASQPVDGAPTLSEAIDSFMKARRDLWAQATSAGQQRAREEAEPQMTEAARVAELERLLQESEQRLREARQQMETDRMQFESRLRTREAEAIKAAAEAEEARLNLLAETEHMQRLEAANRRLERELSEAGARDIVEEAEGVRLRQIAQSPSVQRDLAPFFARGTWQPNQRASQQGSAAPGPISFSALVEVGALAEDQQGLMQLLAVANAQGCAGSKSLIHWHQNNRHQDRERTKWGYPRQFRSLSAADQDEVRRVQKLLRELGPTLVELGLLGP
;
A
#
# COMPACT_ATOMS: atom_id res chain seq x y z
N MET A 1 10.34 84.36 6.25
CA MET A 1 10.09 83.91 7.63
C MET A 1 8.88 84.66 8.16
N ALA A 2 7.70 84.03 8.08
CA ALA A 2 6.45 84.60 8.57
C ALA A 2 6.11 83.91 9.90
N ALA A 3 6.08 84.70 10.98
CA ALA A 3 5.58 84.25 12.26
C ALA A 3 4.06 84.00 12.14
N PRO A 4 3.54 82.86 12.62
CA PRO A 4 2.10 82.63 12.60
C PRO A 4 1.46 83.64 13.55
N ALA A 5 0.57 84.45 13.00
CA ALA A 5 -0.28 85.33 13.77
C ALA A 5 -1.04 84.49 14.80
N LEU A 6 -0.77 84.75 16.09
CA LEU A 6 -1.59 84.28 17.19
C LEU A 6 -2.95 84.94 17.01
N ALA A 7 -3.87 84.23 16.36
CA ALA A 7 -5.28 84.55 16.40
C ALA A 7 -5.68 84.62 17.87
N GLN A 8 -5.83 85.84 18.38
CA GLN A 8 -6.58 86.08 19.61
C GLN A 8 -8.03 85.81 19.23
N ASP A 9 -8.44 84.54 19.34
CA ASP A 9 -9.84 84.16 19.39
C ASP A 9 -10.44 84.91 20.58
N SER A 10 -11.08 86.03 20.28
CA SER A 10 -11.89 86.79 21.21
C SER A 10 -13.05 85.87 21.60
N LEU A 11 -12.89 85.21 22.75
CA LEU A 11 -13.92 84.35 23.30
C LEU A 11 -15.22 85.16 23.37
N SER A 12 -16.31 84.60 22.86
CA SER A 12 -17.60 85.31 22.87
C SER A 12 -18.08 85.50 24.32
N ASP A 13 -18.91 86.51 24.58
CA ASP A 13 -19.53 86.71 25.90
C ASP A 13 -20.28 85.46 26.40
N GLU A 14 -20.77 84.65 25.47
CA GLU A 14 -21.40 83.36 25.74
C GLU A 14 -20.39 82.33 26.29
N GLU A 15 -19.18 82.28 25.73
CA GLU A 15 -18.11 81.40 26.22
C GLU A 15 -17.60 81.80 27.61
N LEU A 16 -17.55 83.11 27.92
CA LEU A 16 -17.19 83.60 29.25
C LEU A 16 -18.25 83.21 30.30
N ARG A 17 -19.55 83.33 29.96
CA ARG A 17 -20.64 82.87 30.83
C ARG A 17 -20.60 81.35 31.04
N ASN A 18 -20.40 80.59 29.98
CA ASN A 18 -20.29 79.13 30.05
C ASN A 18 -19.09 78.69 30.93
N ARG A 19 -17.95 79.40 30.85
CA ARG A 19 -16.80 79.15 31.74
C ARG A 19 -17.06 79.50 33.20
N ALA A 20 -17.78 80.59 33.48
CA ALA A 20 -18.15 80.95 34.86
C ALA A 20 -19.08 79.91 35.48
N VAL A 21 -20.12 79.50 34.76
CA VAL A 21 -21.04 78.43 35.18
C VAL A 21 -20.30 77.11 35.38
N ALA A 22 -19.39 76.73 34.46
CA ALA A 22 -18.59 75.52 34.61
C ALA A 22 -17.68 75.56 35.85
N ARG A 23 -17.09 76.73 36.19
CA ARG A 23 -16.28 76.90 37.41
C ARG A 23 -17.12 76.80 38.68
N GLU A 24 -18.32 77.38 38.70
CA GLU A 24 -19.23 77.27 39.83
C GLU A 24 -19.71 75.83 40.02
N GLN A 25 -20.09 75.14 38.94
CA GLN A 25 -20.43 73.72 38.98
C GLN A 25 -19.26 72.85 39.44
N ALA A 26 -18.03 73.14 39.00
CA ALA A 26 -16.84 72.43 39.45
C ALA A 26 -16.57 72.66 40.95
N ARG A 27 -16.72 73.89 41.45
CA ARG A 27 -16.60 74.20 42.88
C ARG A 27 -17.69 73.52 43.71
N ALA A 28 -18.93 73.55 43.25
CA ALA A 28 -20.04 72.90 43.93
C ALA A 28 -19.82 71.38 44.01
N LYS A 29 -19.42 70.73 42.90
CA LYS A 29 -19.05 69.31 42.88
C LYS A 29 -17.87 69.01 43.80
N GLN A 30 -16.85 69.88 43.81
CA GLN A 30 -15.71 69.72 44.70
C GLN A 30 -16.13 69.77 46.18
N LEU A 31 -16.92 70.77 46.58
CA LEU A 31 -17.45 70.88 47.94
C LEU A 31 -18.33 69.69 48.33
N GLU A 32 -19.14 69.19 47.40
CA GLU A 32 -19.96 67.98 47.61
C GLU A 32 -19.07 66.75 47.81
N THR A 33 -18.04 66.55 46.98
CA THR A 33 -17.09 65.45 47.14
C THR A 33 -16.28 65.56 48.45
N GLU A 34 -15.90 66.76 48.86
CA GLU A 34 -15.22 67.01 50.14
C GLU A 34 -16.14 66.73 51.33
N ALA A 35 -17.42 67.09 51.24
CA ALA A 35 -18.41 66.80 52.28
C ALA A 35 -18.67 65.29 52.42
N VAL A 36 -18.81 64.58 51.29
CA VAL A 36 -19.01 63.11 51.28
C VAL A 36 -17.77 62.39 51.81
N THR A 37 -16.57 62.79 51.39
CA THR A 37 -15.32 62.18 51.88
C THR A 37 -15.12 62.40 53.38
N ARG A 38 -15.40 63.60 53.91
CA ARG A 38 -15.39 63.86 55.36
C ARG A 38 -16.42 63.02 56.11
N ALA A 39 -17.64 62.90 55.58
CA ALA A 39 -18.69 62.10 56.20
C ALA A 39 -18.31 60.60 56.23
N ASN A 40 -17.74 60.08 55.13
CA ASN A 40 -17.25 58.70 55.06
C ASN A 40 -16.09 58.46 56.02
N PHE A 41 -15.14 59.38 56.09
CA PHE A 41 -14.03 59.28 57.05
C PHE A 41 -14.52 59.29 58.51
N ALA A 42 -15.49 60.14 58.86
CA ALA A 42 -16.06 60.16 60.20
C ALA A 42 -16.78 58.84 60.58
N ARG A 43 -17.49 58.23 59.62
CA ARG A 43 -18.09 56.89 59.80
C ARG A 43 -17.02 55.82 60.01
N PHE A 44 -15.98 55.85 59.19
CA PHE A 44 -14.85 54.93 59.32
C PHE A 44 -14.14 55.09 60.67
N GLU A 45 -13.89 56.32 61.12
CA GLU A 45 -13.34 56.61 62.45
C GLU A 45 -14.19 55.98 63.56
N MET A 46 -15.51 56.23 63.54
CA MET A 46 -16.42 55.67 64.55
C MET A 46 -16.36 54.14 64.55
N ARG A 47 -16.27 53.53 63.36
CA ARG A 47 -16.19 52.08 63.21
C ARG A 47 -14.88 51.49 63.72
N VAL A 48 -13.75 52.15 63.45
CA VAL A 48 -12.44 51.78 64.00
C VAL A 48 -12.47 51.84 65.53
N ALA A 49 -13.05 52.90 66.11
CA ALA A 49 -13.19 53.04 67.55
C ALA A 49 -14.09 51.95 68.16
N GLU A 50 -15.19 51.59 67.48
CA GLU A 50 -16.05 50.47 67.91
C GLU A 50 -15.32 49.12 67.85
N ALA A 51 -14.58 48.85 66.79
CA ALA A 51 -13.78 47.64 66.63
C ALA A 51 -12.73 47.51 67.74
N ASP A 52 -11.97 48.58 68.01
CA ASP A 52 -10.97 48.63 69.08
C ASP A 52 -11.61 48.36 70.45
N ARG A 53 -12.72 49.05 70.76
CA ARG A 53 -13.45 48.84 72.02
C ARG A 53 -13.92 47.39 72.17
N GLN A 54 -14.55 46.82 71.14
CA GLN A 54 -15.04 45.44 71.17
C GLN A 54 -13.91 44.42 71.36
N LEU A 55 -12.75 44.64 70.74
CA LEU A 55 -11.58 43.77 70.95
C LEU A 55 -11.05 43.84 72.40
N ARG A 56 -11.00 45.02 73.02
CA ARG A 56 -10.57 45.16 74.42
C ARG A 56 -11.54 44.49 75.39
N GLU A 57 -12.84 44.73 75.20
CA GLU A 57 -13.90 44.09 75.98
C GLU A 57 -13.85 42.57 75.83
N LEU A 58 -13.72 42.07 74.60
CA LEU A 58 -13.58 40.65 74.32
C LEU A 58 -12.39 40.04 75.05
N LYS A 59 -11.21 40.68 75.00
CA LYS A 59 -10.01 40.18 75.70
C LYS A 59 -10.21 40.13 77.21
N THR A 60 -10.75 41.21 77.77
CA THR A 60 -11.00 41.32 79.22
C THR A 60 -11.95 40.23 79.70
N ASN A 61 -13.06 40.04 78.97
CA ASN A 61 -14.03 39.01 79.29
C ASN A 61 -13.45 37.60 79.09
N GLN A 62 -12.63 37.40 78.06
CA GLN A 62 -12.02 36.10 77.77
C GLN A 62 -11.04 35.71 78.88
N ASP A 63 -10.23 36.66 79.36
CA ASP A 63 -9.28 36.44 80.45
C ASP A 63 -10.02 36.11 81.75
N ALA A 64 -11.04 36.90 82.10
CA ALA A 64 -11.88 36.63 83.26
C ALA A 64 -12.58 35.26 83.18
N PHE A 65 -13.04 34.86 81.99
CA PHE A 65 -13.64 33.55 81.77
C PHE A 65 -12.61 32.42 81.92
N THR A 66 -11.41 32.57 81.35
CA THR A 66 -10.31 31.60 81.46
C THR A 66 -9.88 31.42 82.91
N ASP A 67 -9.72 32.52 83.66
CA ASP A 67 -9.34 32.48 85.08
C ASP A 67 -10.41 31.77 85.91
N ARG A 68 -11.68 32.10 85.68
CA ARG A 68 -12.81 31.42 86.34
C ARG A 68 -12.87 29.94 86.01
N LEU A 69 -12.58 29.56 84.76
CA LEU A 69 -12.50 28.16 84.36
C LEU A 69 -11.36 27.47 85.12
N ALA A 70 -10.17 28.06 85.16
CA ALA A 70 -9.00 27.52 85.85
C ALA A 70 -9.24 27.35 87.37
N GLU A 71 -9.95 28.29 87.99
CA GLU A 71 -10.39 28.20 89.39
C GLU A 71 -11.41 27.06 89.57
N LEU A 72 -12.42 27.00 88.69
CA LEU A 72 -13.42 25.92 88.73
C LEU A 72 -12.77 24.55 88.61
N MET A 73 -11.72 24.40 87.80
CA MET A 73 -11.05 23.12 87.60
C MET A 73 -10.45 22.52 88.88
N LYS A 74 -10.15 23.36 89.88
CA LYS A 74 -9.47 22.97 91.14
C LYS A 74 -10.33 23.14 92.39
N SER A 75 -11.42 23.90 92.32
CA SER A 75 -12.27 24.19 93.47
C SER A 75 -13.18 23.03 93.87
N ASP A 76 -13.72 23.09 95.09
CA ASP A 76 -14.71 22.14 95.58
C ASP A 76 -15.99 22.17 94.74
N THR A 77 -16.40 23.34 94.23
CA THR A 77 -17.49 23.47 93.25
C THR A 77 -17.19 22.65 92.01
N GLY A 78 -15.95 22.68 91.51
CA GLY A 78 -15.48 21.83 90.42
C GLY A 78 -15.60 20.35 90.71
N ARG A 79 -15.16 19.89 91.89
CA ARG A 79 -15.33 18.50 92.34
C ARG A 79 -16.79 18.07 92.32
N ARG A 80 -17.69 18.94 92.79
CA ARG A 80 -19.14 18.66 92.76
C ARG A 80 -19.68 18.60 91.34
N VAL A 81 -19.28 19.51 90.45
CA VAL A 81 -19.64 19.46 89.02
C VAL A 81 -19.19 18.13 88.41
N ALA A 82 -17.97 17.68 88.70
CA ALA A 82 -17.43 16.43 88.19
C ALA A 82 -18.25 15.20 88.62
N VAL A 83 -18.76 15.19 89.86
CA VAL A 83 -19.57 14.09 90.40
C VAL A 83 -21.02 14.15 89.92
N GLN A 84 -21.66 15.32 89.98
CA GLN A 84 -23.09 15.48 89.73
C GLN A 84 -23.43 15.65 88.24
N ASN A 85 -22.52 16.22 87.45
CA ASN A 85 -22.79 16.59 86.06
C ASN A 85 -21.60 16.28 85.15
N GLN A 86 -21.40 15.01 84.85
CA GLN A 86 -20.33 14.55 83.96
C GLN A 86 -20.40 15.18 82.56
N GLN A 87 -21.61 15.49 82.06
CA GLN A 87 -21.79 16.18 80.77
C GLN A 87 -21.14 17.56 80.76
N ALA A 88 -21.16 18.28 81.89
CA ALA A 88 -20.51 19.58 81.98
C ALA A 88 -18.99 19.48 81.78
N GLY A 89 -18.37 18.41 82.30
CA GLY A 89 -16.94 18.13 82.05
C GLY A 89 -16.63 17.95 80.56
N LEU A 90 -17.51 17.28 79.81
CA LEU A 90 -17.36 17.11 78.36
C LEU A 90 -17.47 18.43 77.58
N VAL A 91 -18.41 19.30 77.98
CA VAL A 91 -18.58 20.62 77.37
C VAL A 91 -17.35 21.50 77.64
N ILE A 92 -16.87 21.52 78.88
CA ILE A 92 -15.67 22.27 79.29
C ILE A 92 -14.43 21.76 78.56
N MET A 93 -14.27 20.44 78.47
CA MET A 93 -13.20 19.82 77.67
C MET A 93 -13.26 20.28 76.21
N GLY A 94 -14.46 20.32 75.61
CA GLY A 94 -14.65 20.86 74.26
C GLY A 94 -14.25 22.34 74.13
N TRP A 95 -14.43 23.15 75.17
CA TRP A 95 -13.96 24.54 75.18
C TRP A 95 -12.45 24.67 75.35
N MET A 96 -11.80 23.75 76.06
CA MET A 96 -10.35 23.69 76.18
C MET A 96 -9.69 23.24 74.87
N ASP A 97 -10.25 22.22 74.21
CA ASP A 97 -9.77 21.72 72.92
C ASP A 97 -9.98 22.75 71.79
N ALA A 98 -11.09 23.50 71.86
CA ALA A 98 -11.46 24.53 70.89
C ALA A 98 -11.78 25.86 71.61
N PRO A 99 -10.75 26.63 72.00
CA PRO A 99 -10.95 27.92 72.65
C PRO A 99 -11.73 28.84 71.72
N LEU A 100 -12.62 29.64 72.32
CA LEU A 100 -13.46 30.55 71.55
C LEU A 100 -12.62 31.55 70.75
N MET A 101 -11.45 31.90 71.25
CA MET A 101 -10.52 32.81 70.62
C MET A 101 -9.12 32.24 70.78
N ARG A 102 -8.44 31.98 69.66
CA ARG A 102 -7.01 31.66 69.70
C ARG A 102 -6.22 32.95 69.86
N GLU A 103 -5.13 32.91 70.61
CA GLU A 103 -4.30 34.09 70.85
C GLU A 103 -3.74 34.69 69.57
N ALA A 104 -3.32 33.83 68.61
CA ALA A 104 -2.82 34.28 67.31
C ALA A 104 -3.88 35.05 66.50
N ASP A 105 -5.10 34.51 66.41
CA ASP A 105 -6.21 35.13 65.66
C ASP A 105 -6.62 36.49 66.25
N PHE A 106 -6.54 36.60 67.59
CA PHE A 106 -6.78 37.86 68.29
C PHE A 106 -5.64 38.86 68.07
N ALA A 107 -4.39 38.43 68.22
CA ALA A 107 -3.22 39.29 68.05
C ALA A 107 -3.16 39.89 66.65
N GLU A 108 -3.47 39.11 65.61
CA GLU A 108 -3.55 39.60 64.22
C GLU A 108 -4.59 40.72 64.08
N ARG A 109 -5.82 40.48 64.56
CA ARG A 109 -6.92 41.46 64.47
C ARG A 109 -6.67 42.69 65.33
N ARG A 110 -6.05 42.49 66.49
CA ARG A 110 -5.62 43.57 67.37
C ARG A 110 -4.58 44.46 66.70
N GLY A 111 -3.56 43.87 66.09
CA GLY A 111 -2.54 44.61 65.34
C GLY A 111 -3.14 45.45 64.23
N PHE A 112 -4.06 44.88 63.43
CA PHE A 112 -4.77 45.63 62.40
C PHE A 112 -5.62 46.78 62.98
N ALA A 113 -6.36 46.54 64.07
CA ALA A 113 -7.16 47.59 64.71
C ALA A 113 -6.26 48.73 65.25
N ASP A 114 -5.12 48.41 65.85
CA ASP A 114 -4.14 49.39 66.34
C ASP A 114 -3.55 50.21 65.18
N GLU A 115 -3.25 49.58 64.04
CA GLU A 115 -2.84 50.27 62.80
C GLU A 115 -3.90 51.25 62.30
N MET A 116 -5.18 50.84 62.30
CA MET A 116 -6.28 51.70 61.85
C MET A 116 -6.54 52.86 62.81
N VAL A 117 -6.42 52.64 64.13
CA VAL A 117 -6.50 53.72 65.12
C VAL A 117 -5.38 54.74 64.88
N GLN A 118 -4.14 54.29 64.65
CA GLN A 118 -3.02 55.17 64.33
C GLN A 118 -3.25 55.93 63.02
N LEU A 119 -3.78 55.27 61.99
CA LEU A 119 -4.12 55.90 60.71
C LEU A 119 -5.14 57.02 60.91
N VAL A 120 -6.22 56.76 61.64
CA VAL A 120 -7.26 57.76 61.94
C VAL A 120 -6.67 58.96 62.68
N GLU A 121 -5.84 58.72 63.71
CA GLU A 121 -5.20 59.80 64.47
C GLU A 121 -4.21 60.63 63.64
N GLN A 122 -3.41 59.98 62.79
CA GLN A 122 -2.52 60.68 61.85
C GLN A 122 -3.30 61.56 60.86
N ARG A 123 -4.49 61.11 60.42
CA ARG A 123 -5.34 61.87 59.51
C ARG A 123 -6.03 63.04 60.18
N LYS A 124 -6.45 62.91 61.44
CA LYS A 124 -6.97 64.03 62.24
C LYS A 124 -5.95 65.16 62.38
N GLN A 125 -4.66 64.84 62.45
CA GLN A 125 -3.58 65.84 62.52
C GLN A 125 -3.35 66.59 61.19
N ARG A 126 -3.92 66.12 60.07
CA ARG A 126 -3.77 66.73 58.73
C ARG A 126 -5.13 66.90 58.04
N PRO A 127 -6.03 67.74 58.58
CA PRO A 127 -7.40 67.89 58.08
C PRO A 127 -7.51 68.52 56.69
N ASP A 128 -6.45 69.21 56.22
CA ASP A 128 -6.46 69.97 54.97
C ASP A 128 -6.33 69.12 53.70
N VAL A 129 -5.98 67.82 53.83
CA VAL A 129 -5.84 66.91 52.69
C VAL A 129 -7.04 65.96 52.66
N PRO A 130 -7.92 66.04 51.64
CA PRO A 130 -9.03 65.10 51.48
C PRO A 130 -8.51 63.66 51.47
N TYR A 131 -9.00 62.84 52.39
CA TYR A 131 -8.69 61.42 52.45
C TYR A 131 -9.93 60.60 52.10
N SER A 132 -9.82 59.79 51.06
CA SER A 132 -10.80 58.74 50.78
C SER A 132 -10.30 57.47 51.45
N VAL A 133 -11.14 56.88 52.30
CA VAL A 133 -10.87 55.57 52.90
C VAL A 133 -10.81 54.53 51.78
N ASP A 134 -9.82 53.65 51.84
CA ASP A 134 -9.76 52.51 50.94
C ASP A 134 -10.90 51.54 51.29
N PRO A 135 -11.79 51.18 50.34
CA PRO A 135 -12.86 50.22 50.60
C PRO A 135 -12.38 48.90 51.19
N ALA A 136 -11.15 48.46 50.89
CA ALA A 136 -10.58 47.26 51.49
C ALA A 136 -10.28 47.43 53.00
N GLN A 137 -9.84 48.61 53.42
CA GLN A 137 -9.62 48.93 54.85
C GLN A 137 -10.95 49.03 55.60
N GLU A 138 -11.97 49.64 54.98
CA GLU A 138 -13.31 49.74 55.54
C GLU A 138 -13.91 48.35 55.76
N ASN A 139 -13.93 47.50 54.73
CA ASN A 139 -14.44 46.13 54.83
C ASN A 139 -13.68 45.31 55.89
N ARG A 140 -12.34 45.40 55.95
CA ARG A 140 -11.56 44.67 56.95
C ARG A 140 -11.82 45.18 58.37
N THR A 141 -12.08 46.47 58.56
CA THR A 141 -12.47 47.03 59.87
C THR A 141 -13.84 46.52 60.30
N ASP A 142 -14.79 46.47 59.35
CA ASP A 142 -16.11 45.88 59.57
C ASP A 142 -16.02 44.40 59.95
N ASP A 143 -15.19 43.63 59.26
CA ASP A 143 -14.95 42.22 59.57
C ASP A 143 -14.38 42.03 60.98
N VAL A 144 -13.43 42.87 61.39
CA VAL A 144 -12.86 42.83 62.75
C VAL A 144 -13.91 43.17 63.81
N TYR A 145 -14.72 44.21 63.57
CA TYR A 145 -15.83 44.58 64.46
C TYR A 145 -16.85 43.45 64.60
N LEU A 146 -17.33 42.88 63.49
CA LEU A 146 -18.32 41.81 63.49
C LEU A 146 -17.77 40.54 64.15
N TRP A 147 -16.52 40.19 63.85
CA TRP A 147 -15.84 39.06 64.50
C TRP A 147 -15.76 39.24 66.01
N ALA A 148 -15.34 40.42 66.49
CA ALA A 148 -15.20 40.69 67.92
C ALA A 148 -16.55 40.62 68.64
N ARG A 149 -17.59 41.22 68.04
CA ARG A 149 -18.95 41.22 68.57
C ARG A 149 -19.55 39.81 68.63
N GLU A 150 -19.41 39.01 67.58
CA GLU A 150 -19.89 37.63 67.55
C GLU A 150 -19.23 36.80 68.65
N ARG A 151 -17.90 36.90 68.79
CA ARG A 151 -17.16 36.18 69.82
C ARG A 151 -17.52 36.66 71.22
N ALA A 152 -17.76 37.95 71.43
CA ALA A 152 -18.22 38.48 72.70
C ALA A 152 -19.59 37.90 73.10
N SER A 153 -20.53 37.78 72.15
CA SER A 153 -21.84 37.15 72.38
C SER A 153 -21.71 35.68 72.80
N ARG A 154 -20.92 34.90 72.04
CA ARG A 154 -20.68 33.48 72.36
C ARG A 154 -19.97 33.31 73.70
N LEU A 155 -19.08 34.23 74.08
CA LEU A 155 -18.40 34.21 75.36
C LEU A 155 -19.38 34.48 76.52
N ALA A 156 -20.31 35.42 76.33
CA ALA A 156 -21.36 35.70 77.29
C ALA A 156 -22.26 34.47 77.50
N GLU A 157 -22.64 33.78 76.42
CA GLU A 157 -23.40 32.52 76.49
C GLU A 157 -22.63 31.43 77.26
N ARG A 158 -21.35 31.22 76.97
CA ARG A 158 -20.50 30.26 77.72
C ARG A 158 -20.39 30.64 79.20
N SER A 159 -20.25 31.93 79.50
CA SER A 159 -20.15 32.44 80.88
C SER A 159 -21.46 32.27 81.66
N ALA A 160 -22.60 32.49 80.99
CA ALA A 160 -23.93 32.25 81.56
C ALA A 160 -24.15 30.77 81.85
N TRP A 161 -23.88 29.90 80.86
CA TRP A 161 -23.96 28.45 81.02
C TRP A 161 -23.08 27.94 82.16
N LEU A 162 -21.84 28.45 82.27
CA LEU A 162 -20.94 28.06 83.35
C LEU A 162 -21.52 28.47 84.71
N SER A 163 -22.09 29.67 84.80
CA SER A 163 -22.73 30.17 86.02
C SER A 163 -23.92 29.31 86.42
N ASP A 164 -24.81 29.01 85.50
CA ASP A 164 -25.99 28.19 85.76
C ASP A 164 -25.61 26.76 86.12
N THR A 165 -24.62 26.18 85.44
CA THR A 165 -24.06 24.85 85.77
C THR A 165 -23.50 24.85 87.19
N THR A 166 -22.69 25.84 87.57
CA THR A 166 -22.14 25.91 88.93
C THR A 166 -23.20 26.17 90.01
N ARG A 167 -24.27 26.89 89.69
CA ARG A 167 -25.38 27.17 90.61
C ARG A 167 -26.30 25.96 90.80
N GLY A 168 -26.47 25.14 89.78
CA GLY A 168 -27.33 23.96 89.79
C GLY A 168 -26.78 22.78 90.61
N VAL A 169 -25.53 22.88 91.05
CA VAL A 169 -24.87 21.86 91.85
C VAL A 169 -25.28 21.97 93.32
N ASP A 170 -25.60 20.84 93.95
CA ASP A 170 -25.92 20.79 95.37
C ASP A 170 -24.68 21.09 96.23
N ALA A 171 -24.71 22.23 96.95
CA ALA A 171 -23.66 22.69 97.86
C ALA A 171 -23.56 21.87 99.16
N SER A 172 -24.53 20.99 99.44
CA SER A 172 -24.52 20.12 100.63
C SER A 172 -23.83 18.77 100.40
N GLN A 173 -23.64 18.32 99.14
CA GLN A 173 -22.99 17.04 98.86
C GLN A 173 -21.52 17.02 99.34
N PRO A 174 -21.06 16.03 100.13
CA PRO A 174 -19.65 15.95 100.51
C PRO A 174 -18.77 15.67 99.28
N VAL A 175 -17.65 16.39 99.17
CA VAL A 175 -16.63 16.21 98.10
C VAL A 175 -15.27 15.77 98.61
N ASP A 176 -15.19 15.40 99.87
CA ASP A 176 -13.97 14.84 100.45
C ASP A 176 -13.59 13.55 99.71
N GLY A 177 -12.42 13.56 99.08
CA GLY A 177 -11.95 12.45 98.25
C GLY A 177 -12.53 12.36 96.84
N ALA A 178 -13.47 13.23 96.46
CA ALA A 178 -13.93 13.32 95.08
C ALA A 178 -12.83 13.92 94.17
N PRO A 179 -12.67 13.43 92.92
CA PRO A 179 -11.69 13.99 92.00
C PRO A 179 -12.03 15.43 91.65
N THR A 180 -11.00 16.24 91.43
CA THR A 180 -11.16 17.57 90.83
C THR A 180 -11.74 17.46 89.43
N LEU A 181 -12.34 18.55 88.93
CA LEU A 181 -12.86 18.56 87.56
C LEU A 181 -11.75 18.32 86.53
N SER A 182 -10.53 18.80 86.81
CA SER A 182 -9.34 18.48 86.01
C SER A 182 -9.06 16.98 85.98
N GLU A 183 -8.98 16.33 87.14
CA GLU A 183 -8.72 14.89 87.22
C GLU A 183 -9.83 14.07 86.53
N ALA A 184 -11.08 14.49 86.64
CA ALA A 184 -12.21 13.85 85.96
C ALA A 184 -12.11 13.98 84.44
N ILE A 185 -11.77 15.17 83.92
CA ILE A 185 -11.55 15.40 82.48
C ILE A 185 -10.35 14.59 81.98
N ASP A 186 -9.23 14.56 82.73
CA ASP A 186 -8.04 13.78 82.38
C ASP A 186 -8.33 12.27 82.35
N SER A 187 -9.09 11.77 83.33
CA SER A 187 -9.56 10.38 83.38
C SER A 187 -10.42 10.04 82.18
N PHE A 188 -11.36 10.93 81.81
CA PHE A 188 -12.19 10.76 80.62
C PHE A 188 -11.35 10.74 79.34
N MET A 189 -10.39 11.67 79.20
CA MET A 189 -9.51 11.73 78.03
C MET A 189 -8.64 10.48 77.91
N LYS A 190 -8.15 9.95 79.02
CA LYS A 190 -7.45 8.67 79.06
C LYS A 190 -8.35 7.52 78.60
N ALA A 191 -9.54 7.39 79.18
CA ALA A 191 -10.50 6.36 78.80
C ALA A 191 -10.86 6.42 77.30
N ARG A 192 -11.01 7.63 76.74
CA ARG A 192 -11.26 7.84 75.32
C ARG A 192 -10.07 7.41 74.44
N ARG A 193 -8.84 7.70 74.85
CA ARG A 193 -7.63 7.24 74.14
C ARG A 193 -7.51 5.72 74.17
N ASP A 194 -7.77 5.11 75.32
CA ASP A 194 -7.75 3.66 75.48
C ASP A 194 -8.80 2.99 74.59
N LEU A 195 -10.03 3.54 74.56
CA LEU A 195 -11.10 3.06 73.67
C LEU A 195 -10.72 3.20 72.19
N TRP A 196 -10.10 4.31 71.79
CA TRP A 196 -9.66 4.51 70.41
C TRP A 196 -8.54 3.54 70.02
N ALA A 197 -7.60 3.28 70.93
CA ALA A 197 -6.55 2.28 70.72
C ALA A 197 -7.15 0.87 70.58
N GLN A 198 -8.10 0.50 71.44
CA GLN A 198 -8.84 -0.76 71.34
C GLN A 198 -9.60 -0.87 70.01
N ALA A 199 -10.36 0.15 69.63
CA ALA A 199 -11.11 0.17 68.37
C ALA A 199 -10.18 0.06 67.15
N THR A 200 -9.03 0.75 67.18
CA THR A 200 -8.02 0.67 66.12
C THR A 200 -7.43 -0.73 66.03
N SER A 201 -7.06 -1.33 67.16
CA SER A 201 -6.52 -2.70 67.19
C SER A 201 -7.54 -3.73 66.70
N ALA A 202 -8.81 -3.62 67.12
CA ALA A 202 -9.90 -4.48 66.67
C ALA A 202 -10.19 -4.28 65.17
N GLY A 203 -10.13 -3.04 64.68
CA GLY A 203 -10.24 -2.73 63.25
C GLY A 203 -9.12 -3.33 62.43
N GLN A 204 -7.87 -3.24 62.90
CA GLN A 204 -6.72 -3.87 62.24
C GLN A 204 -6.82 -5.40 62.24
N GLN A 205 -7.30 -6.00 63.33
CA GLN A 205 -7.50 -7.44 63.40
C GLN A 205 -8.57 -7.91 62.40
N ARG A 206 -9.73 -7.24 62.38
CA ARG A 206 -10.79 -7.55 61.40
C ARG A 206 -10.31 -7.37 59.96
N ALA A 207 -9.59 -6.28 59.67
CA ALA A 207 -9.02 -6.05 58.36
C ALA A 207 -8.02 -7.16 57.94
N ARG A 208 -7.24 -7.70 58.89
CA ARG A 208 -6.36 -8.84 58.63
C ARG A 208 -7.14 -10.13 58.39
N GLU A 209 -8.14 -10.42 59.22
CA GLU A 209 -9.02 -11.59 59.08
C GLU A 209 -9.78 -11.57 57.74
N GLU A 210 -10.16 -10.40 57.23
CA GLU A 210 -10.78 -10.23 55.91
C GLU A 210 -9.76 -10.28 54.77
N ALA A 211 -8.56 -9.72 54.96
CA ALA A 211 -7.52 -9.69 53.92
C ALA A 211 -6.87 -11.07 53.71
N GLU A 212 -6.71 -11.89 54.74
CA GLU A 212 -6.09 -13.21 54.64
C GLU A 212 -6.76 -14.13 53.60
N PRO A 213 -8.08 -14.38 53.61
CA PRO A 213 -8.71 -15.20 52.58
C PRO A 213 -8.57 -14.57 51.19
N GLN A 214 -8.67 -13.24 51.06
CA GLN A 214 -8.46 -12.55 49.78
C GLN A 214 -7.03 -12.71 49.25
N MET A 215 -6.03 -12.64 50.13
CA MET A 215 -4.62 -12.86 49.76
C MET A 215 -4.38 -14.31 49.35
N THR A 216 -4.97 -15.28 50.05
CA THR A 216 -4.85 -16.69 49.66
C THR A 216 -5.55 -16.99 48.33
N GLU A 217 -6.72 -16.41 48.09
CA GLU A 217 -7.43 -16.52 46.82
C GLU A 217 -6.65 -15.83 45.69
N ALA A 218 -6.14 -14.63 45.91
CA ALA A 218 -5.29 -13.92 44.94
C ALA A 218 -4.01 -14.70 44.62
N ALA A 219 -3.35 -15.29 45.63
CA ALA A 219 -2.19 -16.14 45.42
C ALA A 219 -2.53 -17.39 44.59
N ARG A 220 -3.68 -18.01 44.86
CA ARG A 220 -4.19 -19.15 44.08
C ARG A 220 -4.49 -18.77 42.64
N VAL A 221 -5.13 -17.61 42.40
CA VAL A 221 -5.41 -17.10 41.06
C VAL A 221 -4.11 -16.81 40.32
N ALA A 222 -3.12 -16.17 40.95
CA ALA A 222 -1.82 -15.91 40.35
C ALA A 222 -1.08 -17.20 39.98
N GLU A 223 -1.17 -18.25 40.80
CA GLU A 223 -0.60 -19.57 40.47
C GLU A 223 -1.30 -20.20 39.26
N LEU A 224 -2.63 -20.13 39.21
CA LEU A 224 -3.41 -20.63 38.07
C LEU A 224 -3.09 -19.86 36.77
N GLU A 225 -2.93 -18.54 36.84
CA GLU A 225 -2.53 -17.72 35.70
C GLU A 225 -1.13 -18.08 35.21
N ARG A 226 -0.18 -18.30 36.12
CA ARG A 226 1.17 -18.77 35.76
C ARG A 226 1.12 -20.12 35.04
N LEU A 227 0.36 -21.08 35.58
CA LEU A 227 0.19 -22.39 34.95
C LEU A 227 -0.47 -22.29 33.57
N LEU A 228 -1.45 -21.39 33.41
CA LEU A 228 -2.09 -21.13 32.13
C LEU A 228 -1.08 -20.57 31.12
N GLN A 229 -0.28 -19.58 31.50
CA GLN A 229 0.77 -19.02 30.64
C GLN A 229 1.82 -20.06 30.25
N GLU A 230 2.28 -20.87 31.19
CA GLU A 230 3.21 -21.98 30.91
C GLU A 230 2.59 -22.98 29.91
N SER A 231 1.29 -23.28 30.06
CA SER A 231 0.57 -24.18 29.14
C SER A 231 0.42 -23.59 27.73
N GLU A 232 0.13 -22.30 27.62
CA GLU A 232 0.04 -21.60 26.34
C GLU A 232 1.40 -21.53 25.64
N GLN A 233 2.46 -21.28 26.39
CA GLN A 233 3.82 -21.26 25.85
C GLN A 233 4.16 -22.64 25.26
N ARG A 234 3.92 -23.72 26.01
CA ARG A 234 4.12 -25.09 25.50
C ARG A 234 3.28 -25.37 24.25
N LEU A 235 2.04 -24.88 24.20
CA LEU A 235 1.19 -25.05 23.01
C LEU A 235 1.73 -24.28 21.80
N ARG A 236 2.27 -23.06 22.00
CA ARG A 236 2.91 -22.28 20.94
C ARG A 236 4.17 -22.97 20.43
N GLU A 237 5.03 -23.44 21.33
CA GLU A 237 6.24 -24.21 21.00
C GLU A 237 5.89 -25.48 20.22
N ALA A 238 4.87 -26.23 20.66
CA ALA A 238 4.40 -27.42 19.96
C ALA A 238 3.87 -27.09 18.54
N ARG A 239 3.14 -25.98 18.37
CA ARG A 239 2.66 -25.53 17.05
C ARG A 239 3.82 -25.13 16.13
N GLN A 240 4.80 -24.38 16.65
CA GLN A 240 5.99 -24.01 15.87
C GLN A 240 6.79 -25.24 15.45
N GLN A 241 6.90 -26.24 16.31
CA GLN A 241 7.54 -27.50 15.97
C GLN A 241 6.76 -28.22 14.85
N MET A 242 5.43 -28.33 14.96
CA MET A 242 4.59 -28.93 13.93
C MET A 242 4.69 -28.20 12.59
N GLU A 243 4.73 -26.88 12.58
CA GLU A 243 4.93 -26.08 11.35
C GLU A 243 6.32 -26.30 10.76
N THR A 244 7.35 -26.35 11.60
CA THR A 244 8.74 -26.64 11.16
C THR A 244 8.82 -28.02 10.54
N ASP A 245 8.26 -29.04 11.19
CA ASP A 245 8.21 -30.40 10.69
C ASP A 245 7.45 -30.44 9.37
N ARG A 246 6.29 -29.78 9.26
CA ARG A 246 5.51 -29.66 8.02
C ARG A 246 6.34 -29.04 6.90
N MET A 247 7.02 -27.93 7.13
CA MET A 247 7.87 -27.28 6.13
C MET A 247 9.02 -28.19 5.69
N GLN A 248 9.65 -28.91 6.62
CA GLN A 248 10.69 -29.89 6.30
C GLN A 248 10.14 -31.05 5.45
N PHE A 249 8.95 -31.56 5.78
CA PHE A 249 8.28 -32.59 4.98
C PHE A 249 7.95 -32.10 3.57
N GLU A 250 7.33 -30.91 3.43
CA GLU A 250 7.02 -30.30 2.14
C GLU A 250 8.29 -30.06 1.30
N SER A 251 9.38 -29.61 1.94
CA SER A 251 10.68 -29.41 1.28
C SER A 251 11.28 -30.72 0.78
N ARG A 252 11.27 -31.78 1.61
CA ARG A 252 11.72 -33.13 1.20
C ARG A 252 10.87 -33.67 0.05
N LEU A 253 9.55 -33.44 0.09
CA LEU A 253 8.64 -33.87 -0.97
C LEU A 253 8.97 -33.17 -2.29
N ARG A 254 9.11 -31.84 -2.29
CA ARG A 254 9.51 -31.07 -3.49
C ARG A 254 10.86 -31.49 -4.04
N THR A 255 11.82 -31.81 -3.15
CA THR A 255 13.14 -32.29 -3.57
C THR A 255 13.02 -33.62 -4.30
N ARG A 256 12.26 -34.58 -3.74
CA ARG A 256 11.98 -35.87 -4.39
C ARG A 256 11.24 -35.70 -5.70
N GLU A 257 10.27 -34.80 -5.78
CA GLU A 257 9.55 -34.50 -7.03
C GLU A 257 10.50 -33.93 -8.08
N ALA A 258 11.37 -32.99 -7.72
CA ALA A 258 12.36 -32.43 -8.62
C ALA A 258 13.38 -33.48 -9.10
N GLU A 259 13.83 -34.36 -8.20
CA GLU A 259 14.70 -35.50 -8.54
C GLU A 259 13.98 -36.48 -9.48
N ALA A 260 12.72 -36.80 -9.23
CA ALA A 260 11.92 -37.67 -10.09
C ALA A 260 11.70 -37.05 -11.49
N ILE A 261 11.44 -35.75 -11.57
CA ILE A 261 11.32 -35.03 -12.84
C ILE A 261 12.64 -35.06 -13.61
N LYS A 262 13.77 -34.81 -12.93
CA LYS A 262 15.10 -34.90 -13.55
C LYS A 262 15.39 -36.31 -14.06
N ALA A 263 15.17 -37.33 -13.23
CA ALA A 263 15.37 -38.72 -13.63
C ALA A 263 14.47 -39.13 -14.81
N ALA A 264 13.22 -38.65 -14.84
CA ALA A 264 12.32 -38.87 -15.97
C ALA A 264 12.80 -38.16 -17.25
N ALA A 265 13.30 -36.94 -17.15
CA ALA A 265 13.86 -36.20 -18.27
C ALA A 265 15.13 -36.87 -18.81
N GLU A 266 16.04 -37.30 -17.94
CA GLU A 266 17.26 -38.04 -18.32
C GLU A 266 16.92 -39.39 -18.97
N ALA A 267 15.93 -40.12 -18.43
CA ALA A 267 15.46 -41.37 -19.03
C ALA A 267 14.84 -41.16 -20.42
N GLU A 268 14.08 -40.08 -20.60
CA GLU A 268 13.49 -39.73 -21.90
C GLU A 268 14.58 -39.31 -22.90
N GLU A 269 15.56 -38.52 -22.48
CA GLU A 269 16.71 -38.16 -23.33
C GLU A 269 17.51 -39.41 -23.73
N ALA A 270 17.79 -40.32 -22.80
CA ALA A 270 18.44 -41.59 -23.09
C ALA A 270 17.63 -42.43 -24.08
N ARG A 271 16.30 -42.47 -23.93
CA ARG A 271 15.39 -43.15 -24.86
C ARG A 271 15.44 -42.54 -26.26
N LEU A 272 15.42 -41.21 -26.37
CA LEU A 272 15.52 -40.49 -27.63
C LEU A 272 16.87 -40.72 -28.31
N ASN A 273 17.96 -40.72 -27.54
CA ASN A 273 19.30 -41.02 -28.04
C ASN A 273 19.41 -42.46 -28.57
N LEU A 274 18.87 -43.44 -27.85
CA LEU A 274 18.80 -44.82 -28.33
C LEU A 274 17.98 -44.94 -29.62
N LEU A 275 16.83 -44.25 -29.70
CA LEU A 275 16.03 -44.22 -30.93
C LEU A 275 16.83 -43.60 -32.09
N ALA A 276 17.51 -42.48 -31.87
CA ALA A 276 18.35 -41.84 -32.89
C ALA A 276 19.51 -42.75 -33.35
N GLU A 277 20.14 -43.48 -32.42
CA GLU A 277 21.19 -44.45 -32.73
C GLU A 277 20.63 -45.63 -33.55
N THR A 278 19.47 -46.18 -33.17
CA THR A 278 18.81 -47.24 -33.96
C THR A 278 18.40 -46.75 -35.35
N GLU A 279 17.90 -45.52 -35.49
CA GLU A 279 17.62 -44.91 -36.79
C GLU A 279 18.89 -44.74 -37.61
N HIS A 280 19.99 -44.30 -36.99
CA HIS A 280 21.27 -44.17 -37.67
C HIS A 280 21.77 -45.52 -38.19
N MET A 281 21.70 -46.57 -37.38
CA MET A 281 22.04 -47.94 -37.77
C MET A 281 21.14 -48.45 -38.90
N GLN A 282 19.83 -48.22 -38.83
CA GLN A 282 18.91 -48.56 -39.91
C GLN A 282 19.22 -47.82 -41.21
N ARG A 283 19.61 -46.53 -41.13
CA ARG A 283 20.03 -45.74 -42.31
C ARG A 283 21.31 -46.30 -42.91
N LEU A 284 22.29 -46.69 -42.10
CA LEU A 284 23.52 -47.35 -42.56
C LEU A 284 23.23 -48.70 -43.21
N GLU A 285 22.38 -49.53 -42.61
CA GLU A 285 21.97 -50.80 -43.21
C GLU A 285 21.19 -50.62 -44.51
N ALA A 286 20.30 -49.62 -44.58
CA ALA A 286 19.57 -49.30 -45.80
C ALA A 286 20.50 -48.80 -46.91
N ALA A 287 21.53 -48.02 -46.56
CA ALA A 287 22.57 -47.59 -47.49
C ALA A 287 23.39 -48.78 -48.01
N ASN A 288 23.79 -49.71 -47.14
CA ASN A 288 24.49 -50.94 -47.54
C ASN A 288 23.63 -51.82 -48.44
N ARG A 289 22.34 -52.02 -48.12
CA ARG A 289 21.39 -52.74 -48.97
C ARG A 289 21.16 -52.08 -50.33
N ARG A 290 21.27 -50.74 -50.43
CA ARG A 290 21.22 -50.02 -51.70
C ARG A 290 22.49 -50.24 -52.52
N LEU A 291 23.66 -50.18 -51.89
CA LEU A 291 24.95 -50.45 -52.53
C LEU A 291 25.00 -51.87 -53.12
N GLU A 292 24.52 -52.88 -52.39
CA GLU A 292 24.44 -54.27 -52.87
C GLU A 292 23.47 -54.44 -54.04
N ARG A 293 22.34 -53.72 -54.06
CA ARG A 293 21.39 -53.75 -55.19
C ARG A 293 21.95 -53.09 -56.43
N GLU A 294 22.58 -51.92 -56.29
CA GLU A 294 23.16 -51.18 -57.41
C GLU A 294 24.30 -51.95 -58.09
N LEU A 295 25.11 -52.69 -57.33
CA LEU A 295 26.14 -53.59 -57.88
C LEU A 295 25.54 -54.81 -58.62
N SER A 296 24.34 -55.27 -58.25
CA SER A 296 23.66 -56.37 -58.96
C SER A 296 22.83 -55.91 -60.17
N GLU A 297 22.33 -54.67 -60.17
CA GLU A 297 21.54 -54.09 -61.26
C GLU A 297 22.40 -53.54 -62.40
N ALA A 298 23.62 -53.08 -62.12
CA ALA A 298 24.56 -52.61 -63.15
C ALA A 298 24.98 -53.74 -64.12
N GLY A 299 25.13 -54.99 -63.63
CA GLY A 299 25.43 -56.14 -64.50
C GLY A 299 24.27 -56.63 -65.37
N ALA A 300 23.03 -56.20 -65.09
CA ALA A 300 21.83 -56.62 -65.82
C ALA A 300 21.38 -55.61 -66.90
N ARG A 301 21.76 -54.33 -66.78
CA ARG A 301 21.41 -53.28 -67.75
C ARG A 301 22.28 -53.31 -69.01
N ASP A 302 23.58 -53.64 -68.88
CA ASP A 302 24.50 -53.72 -70.03
C ASP A 302 24.14 -54.83 -71.03
N ILE A 303 23.47 -55.91 -70.59
CA ILE A 303 23.05 -57.03 -71.45
C ILE A 303 21.77 -56.71 -72.25
N VAL A 304 20.92 -55.80 -71.74
CA VAL A 304 19.64 -55.43 -72.39
C VAL A 304 19.85 -54.35 -73.46
N GLU A 305 20.73 -53.38 -73.22
CA GLU A 305 21.00 -52.30 -74.18
C GLU A 305 21.76 -52.79 -75.44
N GLU A 306 22.67 -53.76 -75.32
CA GLU A 306 23.30 -54.39 -76.49
C GLU A 306 22.32 -55.19 -77.35
N ALA A 307 21.34 -55.86 -76.74
CA ALA A 307 20.33 -56.65 -77.45
C ALA A 307 19.34 -55.78 -78.25
N GLU A 308 18.94 -54.62 -77.70
CA GLU A 308 18.06 -53.67 -78.39
C GLU A 308 18.77 -52.97 -79.56
N GLY A 309 20.05 -52.60 -79.40
CA GLY A 309 20.85 -52.00 -80.49
C GLY A 309 20.99 -52.92 -81.72
N VAL A 310 21.21 -54.22 -81.50
CA VAL A 310 21.29 -55.20 -82.61
C VAL A 310 19.96 -55.32 -83.36
N ARG A 311 18.83 -55.32 -82.62
CA ARG A 311 17.49 -55.40 -83.22
C ARG A 311 17.16 -54.17 -84.07
N LEU A 312 17.47 -52.95 -83.59
CA LEU A 312 17.19 -51.72 -84.34
C LEU A 312 18.00 -51.63 -85.64
N ARG A 313 19.26 -52.09 -85.65
CA ARG A 313 20.08 -52.17 -86.89
C ARG A 313 19.49 -53.12 -87.92
N GLN A 314 18.94 -54.27 -87.49
CA GLN A 314 18.29 -55.23 -88.39
C GLN A 314 17.03 -54.64 -89.03
N ILE A 315 16.21 -53.91 -88.25
CA ILE A 315 15.00 -53.26 -88.77
C ILE A 315 15.38 -52.14 -89.76
N ALA A 316 16.42 -51.35 -89.47
CA ALA A 316 16.90 -50.30 -90.36
C ALA A 316 17.35 -50.81 -91.74
N GLN A 317 17.88 -52.04 -91.82
CA GLN A 317 18.33 -52.67 -93.06
C GLN A 317 17.21 -53.41 -93.82
N SER A 318 16.00 -53.51 -93.26
CA SER A 318 14.89 -54.20 -93.93
C SER A 318 14.54 -53.54 -95.26
N PRO A 319 14.31 -54.32 -96.35
CA PRO A 319 13.94 -53.76 -97.65
C PRO A 319 12.67 -52.90 -97.63
N SER A 320 11.72 -53.20 -96.74
CA SER A 320 10.50 -52.39 -96.63
C SER A 320 10.79 -51.02 -96.04
N VAL A 321 11.63 -50.95 -95.01
CA VAL A 321 12.05 -49.69 -94.39
C VAL A 321 12.90 -48.87 -95.36
N GLN A 322 13.81 -49.52 -96.09
CA GLN A 322 14.63 -48.90 -97.12
C GLN A 322 13.80 -48.26 -98.24
N ARG A 323 12.74 -48.94 -98.69
CA ARG A 323 11.84 -48.41 -99.70
C ARG A 323 11.02 -47.24 -99.17
N ASP A 324 10.45 -47.37 -97.98
CA ASP A 324 9.58 -46.35 -97.40
C ASP A 324 10.37 -45.05 -97.09
N LEU A 325 11.62 -45.19 -96.65
CA LEU A 325 12.52 -44.07 -96.33
C LEU A 325 13.39 -43.60 -97.51
N ALA A 326 13.20 -44.16 -98.71
CA ALA A 326 14.03 -43.88 -99.88
C ALA A 326 14.23 -42.38 -100.20
N PRO A 327 13.21 -41.49 -100.08
CA PRO A 327 13.42 -40.05 -100.33
C PRO A 327 14.44 -39.39 -99.39
N PHE A 328 14.58 -39.91 -98.17
CA PHE A 328 15.50 -39.40 -97.17
C PHE A 328 16.93 -39.92 -97.39
N PHE A 329 17.06 -41.17 -97.86
CA PHE A 329 18.36 -41.80 -98.14
C PHE A 329 18.96 -41.37 -99.47
N ALA A 330 18.13 -40.96 -100.43
CA ALA A 330 18.60 -40.49 -101.72
C ALA A 330 19.58 -39.32 -101.57
N ARG A 331 20.69 -39.35 -102.32
CA ARG A 331 21.70 -38.29 -102.29
C ARG A 331 21.19 -37.10 -103.07
N GLY A 332 21.19 -35.94 -102.43
CA GLY A 332 20.77 -34.70 -103.03
C GLY A 332 21.43 -33.50 -102.37
N THR A 333 21.53 -32.39 -103.08
CA THR A 333 22.20 -31.17 -102.60
C THR A 333 21.31 -30.36 -101.66
N TRP A 334 20.02 -30.65 -101.60
CA TRP A 334 19.07 -29.95 -100.74
C TRP A 334 18.95 -30.62 -99.36
N GLN A 335 18.92 -29.79 -98.32
CA GLN A 335 18.70 -30.18 -96.92
C GLN A 335 17.61 -29.29 -96.30
N PRO A 336 16.76 -29.84 -95.42
CA PRO A 336 15.81 -29.04 -94.65
C PRO A 336 16.53 -27.95 -93.85
N ASN A 337 15.89 -26.80 -93.67
CA ASN A 337 16.37 -25.67 -92.85
C ASN A 337 17.68 -24.97 -93.31
N GLN A 338 18.36 -25.43 -94.38
CA GLN A 338 19.55 -24.74 -94.93
C GLN A 338 19.19 -23.62 -95.91
N ARG A 339 19.79 -22.44 -95.81
CA ARG A 339 19.47 -21.31 -96.71
C ARG A 339 19.86 -21.62 -98.18
N ALA A 340 19.11 -21.10 -99.15
CA ALA A 340 19.36 -21.34 -100.58
C ALA A 340 20.78 -21.00 -101.05
N SER A 341 21.45 -20.02 -100.44
CA SER A 341 22.84 -19.68 -100.74
C SER A 341 23.86 -20.73 -100.28
N GLN A 342 23.50 -21.58 -99.31
CA GLN A 342 24.33 -22.68 -98.79
C GLN A 342 24.09 -24.00 -99.53
N GLN A 343 22.90 -24.17 -100.10
CA GLN A 343 22.50 -25.39 -100.83
C GLN A 343 23.28 -25.57 -102.15
N GLY A 344 23.66 -24.48 -102.82
CA GLY A 344 24.42 -24.52 -104.08
C GLY A 344 25.87 -25.01 -103.96
N SER A 345 26.44 -25.03 -102.75
CA SER A 345 27.81 -25.48 -102.48
C SER A 345 27.89 -26.78 -101.67
N ALA A 346 26.76 -27.34 -101.22
CA ALA A 346 26.72 -28.53 -100.38
C ALA A 346 26.95 -29.81 -101.22
N ALA A 347 27.78 -30.72 -100.72
CA ALA A 347 27.98 -32.03 -101.35
C ALA A 347 26.67 -32.84 -101.30
N PRO A 348 26.28 -33.53 -102.38
CA PRO A 348 25.05 -34.32 -102.41
C PRO A 348 25.10 -35.46 -101.38
N GLY A 349 24.11 -35.51 -100.49
CA GLY A 349 24.04 -36.48 -99.39
C GLY A 349 22.61 -36.83 -98.97
N PRO A 350 22.43 -37.83 -98.09
CA PRO A 350 21.13 -38.14 -97.52
C PRO A 350 20.65 -36.98 -96.64
N ILE A 351 19.35 -36.93 -96.35
CA ILE A 351 18.79 -35.91 -95.46
C ILE A 351 19.34 -36.09 -94.05
N SER A 352 19.72 -34.97 -93.42
CA SER A 352 20.18 -34.95 -92.04
C SER A 352 19.04 -35.24 -91.05
N PHE A 353 19.29 -36.13 -90.09
CA PHE A 353 18.34 -36.44 -89.02
C PHE A 353 18.11 -35.25 -88.11
N SER A 354 19.17 -34.54 -87.69
CA SER A 354 19.04 -33.31 -86.92
C SER A 354 18.25 -32.24 -87.68
N ALA A 355 18.45 -32.09 -88.99
CA ALA A 355 17.66 -31.17 -89.80
C ALA A 355 16.17 -31.54 -89.86
N LEU A 356 15.82 -32.84 -89.87
CA LEU A 356 14.43 -33.31 -89.77
C LEU A 356 13.80 -32.99 -88.41
N VAL A 357 14.57 -33.11 -87.33
CA VAL A 357 14.12 -32.72 -85.98
C VAL A 357 13.88 -31.22 -85.91
N GLU A 358 14.84 -30.41 -86.39
CA GLU A 358 14.78 -28.94 -86.34
C GLU A 358 13.61 -28.36 -87.13
N VAL A 359 13.32 -28.90 -88.32
CA VAL A 359 12.18 -28.45 -89.13
C VAL A 359 10.83 -28.93 -88.55
N GLY A 360 10.86 -29.74 -87.48
CA GLY A 360 9.70 -30.31 -86.82
C GLY A 360 9.07 -31.47 -87.60
N ALA A 361 9.73 -32.03 -88.61
CA ALA A 361 9.20 -33.15 -89.40
C ALA A 361 8.98 -34.42 -88.56
N LEU A 362 9.65 -34.53 -87.42
CA LEU A 362 9.53 -35.66 -86.49
C LEU A 362 8.61 -35.39 -85.28
N ALA A 363 7.90 -34.26 -85.26
CA ALA A 363 6.87 -34.02 -84.23
C ALA A 363 5.64 -34.92 -84.47
N GLU A 364 5.09 -35.53 -83.41
CA GLU A 364 3.93 -36.46 -83.49
C GLU A 364 2.62 -35.83 -83.96
N ASP A 365 2.61 -34.52 -84.16
CA ASP A 365 1.44 -33.77 -84.53
C ASP A 365 1.20 -33.72 -86.05
N GLN A 366 0.00 -33.26 -86.43
CA GLN A 366 -0.36 -33.11 -87.83
C GLN A 366 0.59 -32.16 -88.58
N GLN A 367 1.17 -31.18 -87.86
CA GLN A 367 2.13 -30.25 -88.43
C GLN A 367 3.43 -30.97 -88.80
N GLY A 368 3.95 -31.86 -87.96
CA GLY A 368 5.11 -32.67 -88.25
C GLY A 368 4.91 -33.60 -89.45
N LEU A 369 3.75 -34.24 -89.56
CA LEU A 369 3.39 -35.04 -90.75
C LEU A 369 3.36 -34.20 -92.04
N MET A 370 2.84 -32.97 -91.96
CA MET A 370 2.85 -32.03 -93.08
C MET A 370 4.28 -31.65 -93.48
N GLN A 371 5.15 -31.35 -92.50
CA GLN A 371 6.55 -31.02 -92.75
C GLN A 371 7.33 -32.22 -93.33
N LEU A 372 7.09 -33.42 -92.82
CA LEU A 372 7.72 -34.64 -93.32
C LEU A 372 7.35 -34.90 -94.78
N LEU A 373 6.07 -34.77 -95.13
CA LEU A 373 5.59 -34.88 -96.50
C LEU A 373 6.23 -33.81 -97.40
N ALA A 374 6.38 -32.57 -96.89
CA ALA A 374 7.01 -31.47 -97.62
C ALA A 374 8.48 -31.80 -97.96
N VAL A 375 9.21 -32.36 -97.00
CA VAL A 375 10.60 -32.76 -97.13
C VAL A 375 10.72 -33.93 -98.13
N ALA A 376 9.92 -34.98 -97.97
CA ALA A 376 9.98 -36.18 -98.81
C ALA A 376 9.60 -35.91 -100.28
N ASN A 377 8.63 -35.04 -100.52
CA ASN A 377 8.25 -34.63 -101.88
C ASN A 377 9.10 -33.50 -102.44
N ALA A 378 10.00 -32.94 -101.63
CA ALA A 378 10.83 -31.79 -102.01
C ALA A 378 9.94 -30.67 -102.60
N GLN A 379 8.84 -30.37 -101.90
CA GLN A 379 7.86 -29.38 -102.29
C GLN A 379 7.42 -28.66 -101.03
N GLY A 380 7.87 -27.41 -100.86
CA GLY A 380 7.48 -26.58 -99.74
C GLY A 380 5.95 -26.49 -99.69
N CYS A 381 5.35 -26.85 -98.57
CA CYS A 381 3.89 -26.83 -98.41
C CYS A 381 3.35 -25.43 -98.75
N ALA A 382 2.73 -25.32 -99.93
CA ALA A 382 2.02 -24.12 -100.37
C ALA A 382 0.77 -23.93 -99.48
N GLY A 383 0.88 -23.09 -98.46
CA GLY A 383 -0.24 -22.78 -97.57
C GLY A 383 0.15 -22.05 -96.27
N SER A 384 1.41 -22.13 -95.85
CA SER A 384 1.89 -21.36 -94.69
C SER A 384 2.68 -20.16 -95.18
N LYS A 385 2.41 -18.96 -94.65
CA LYS A 385 3.23 -17.74 -94.80
C LYS A 385 4.58 -17.87 -94.07
N SER A 386 5.14 -19.08 -94.03
CA SER A 386 6.39 -19.44 -93.39
C SER A 386 7.51 -19.36 -94.42
N LEU A 387 8.43 -18.43 -94.15
CA LEU A 387 9.88 -18.26 -94.42
C LEU A 387 10.68 -19.20 -95.35
N ILE A 388 10.04 -20.01 -96.18
CA ILE A 388 10.74 -20.89 -97.10
C ILE A 388 10.18 -20.85 -98.53
N HIS A 389 10.73 -19.92 -99.31
CA HIS A 389 10.52 -19.82 -100.75
C HIS A 389 11.39 -20.85 -101.51
N TRP A 390 10.94 -22.11 -101.59
CA TRP A 390 11.71 -23.21 -102.20
C TRP A 390 11.47 -23.45 -103.70
N HIS A 391 10.95 -22.45 -104.42
CA HIS A 391 10.68 -22.57 -105.85
C HIS A 391 11.14 -21.31 -106.59
N GLN A 392 12.27 -21.40 -107.30
CA GLN A 392 12.54 -20.53 -108.44
C GLN A 392 11.84 -21.13 -109.67
N ASN A 393 10.96 -20.38 -110.30
CA ASN A 393 10.22 -20.80 -111.50
C ASN A 393 9.46 -22.14 -111.35
N ASN A 394 8.81 -22.37 -110.19
CA ASN A 394 7.97 -23.55 -109.92
C ASN A 394 8.70 -24.91 -110.02
N ARG A 395 10.05 -24.94 -109.96
CA ARG A 395 10.87 -26.15 -109.97
C ARG A 395 11.63 -26.28 -108.64
N HIS A 396 11.67 -27.48 -108.07
CA HIS A 396 12.50 -27.76 -106.88
C HIS A 396 13.98 -27.79 -107.26
N GLN A 397 14.86 -27.33 -106.36
CA GLN A 397 16.30 -27.25 -106.60
C GLN A 397 16.95 -28.64 -106.70
N ASP A 398 16.46 -29.60 -105.91
CA ASP A 398 16.87 -31.00 -105.99
C ASP A 398 15.99 -31.77 -106.99
N ARG A 399 16.57 -32.05 -108.16
CA ARG A 399 15.93 -32.84 -109.23
C ARG A 399 16.22 -34.32 -109.12
N GLU A 400 17.33 -34.69 -108.48
CA GLU A 400 17.85 -36.06 -108.49
C GLU A 400 17.26 -36.91 -107.35
N ARG A 401 16.85 -36.27 -106.24
CA ARG A 401 16.21 -36.97 -105.12
C ARG A 401 14.88 -37.62 -105.50
N THR A 402 14.74 -38.91 -105.15
CA THR A 402 13.49 -39.66 -105.27
C THR A 402 12.41 -39.01 -104.43
N LYS A 403 11.23 -38.78 -105.02
CA LYS A 403 10.07 -38.16 -104.36
C LYS A 403 8.97 -39.18 -104.24
N TRP A 404 8.17 -39.14 -103.18
CA TRP A 404 7.05 -40.06 -103.01
C TRP A 404 5.95 -39.89 -104.07
N GLY A 405 5.84 -38.71 -104.67
CA GLY A 405 4.87 -38.46 -105.74
C GLY A 405 3.44 -38.21 -105.24
N TYR A 406 3.23 -38.19 -103.93
CA TYR A 406 1.94 -37.87 -103.33
C TYR A 406 1.51 -36.40 -103.61
N PRO A 407 0.20 -36.10 -103.56
CA PRO A 407 -0.31 -34.73 -103.59
C PRO A 407 0.33 -33.80 -102.55
N ARG A 408 0.48 -32.51 -102.92
CA ARG A 408 1.15 -31.47 -102.12
C ARG A 408 0.55 -31.21 -100.75
N GLN A 409 -0.77 -31.32 -100.66
CA GLN A 409 -1.50 -30.99 -99.45
C GLN A 409 -1.78 -32.29 -98.69
N PHE A 410 -1.32 -32.37 -97.44
CA PHE A 410 -1.58 -33.55 -96.60
C PHE A 410 -3.08 -33.90 -96.52
N ARG A 411 -3.96 -32.88 -96.51
CA ARG A 411 -5.42 -33.04 -96.53
C ARG A 411 -5.99 -33.68 -97.80
N SER A 412 -5.23 -33.68 -98.90
CA SER A 412 -5.63 -34.28 -100.17
C SER A 412 -5.12 -35.71 -100.35
N LEU A 413 -4.33 -36.21 -99.40
CA LEU A 413 -3.89 -37.60 -99.36
C LEU A 413 -5.05 -38.54 -99.05
N SER A 414 -5.04 -39.73 -99.66
CA SER A 414 -5.94 -40.79 -99.25
C SER A 414 -5.62 -41.24 -97.82
N ALA A 415 -6.58 -41.85 -97.12
CA ALA A 415 -6.33 -42.33 -95.76
C ALA A 415 -5.14 -43.31 -95.68
N ALA A 416 -4.98 -44.17 -96.70
CA ALA A 416 -3.86 -45.09 -96.80
C ALA A 416 -2.51 -44.36 -96.93
N ASP A 417 -2.43 -43.30 -97.74
CA ASP A 417 -1.21 -42.50 -97.88
C ASP A 417 -0.90 -41.73 -96.58
N GLN A 418 -1.92 -41.23 -95.87
CA GLN A 418 -1.72 -40.56 -94.58
C GLN A 418 -1.14 -41.51 -93.52
N ASP A 419 -1.62 -42.76 -93.49
CA ASP A 419 -1.12 -43.78 -92.57
C ASP A 419 0.30 -44.23 -92.94
N GLU A 420 0.64 -44.27 -94.23
CA GLU A 420 2.01 -44.51 -94.69
C GLU A 420 2.97 -43.40 -94.23
N VAL A 421 2.59 -42.12 -94.35
CA VAL A 421 3.39 -40.99 -93.85
C VAL A 421 3.58 -41.07 -92.32
N ARG A 422 2.53 -41.43 -91.56
CA ARG A 422 2.63 -41.65 -90.11
C ARG A 422 3.57 -42.80 -89.76
N ARG A 423 3.48 -43.91 -90.49
CA ARG A 423 4.36 -45.07 -90.30
C ARG A 423 5.81 -44.68 -90.55
N VAL A 424 6.08 -43.95 -91.63
CA VAL A 424 7.42 -43.45 -91.94
C VAL A 424 7.93 -42.49 -90.86
N GLN A 425 7.12 -41.55 -90.40
CA GLN A 425 7.50 -40.63 -89.33
C GLN A 425 7.92 -41.40 -88.07
N LYS A 426 7.12 -42.42 -87.70
CA LYS A 426 7.42 -43.30 -86.58
C LYS A 426 8.73 -44.06 -86.78
N LEU A 427 8.96 -44.64 -87.97
CA LEU A 427 10.20 -45.32 -88.31
C LEU A 427 11.42 -44.40 -88.22
N LEU A 428 11.32 -43.16 -88.73
CA LEU A 428 12.41 -42.19 -88.63
C LEU A 428 12.71 -41.80 -87.18
N ARG A 429 11.70 -41.73 -86.31
CA ARG A 429 11.93 -41.42 -84.89
C ARG A 429 12.58 -42.57 -84.14
N GLU A 430 12.11 -43.79 -84.38
CA GLU A 430 12.63 -44.99 -83.70
C GLU A 430 14.03 -45.37 -84.21
N LEU A 431 14.25 -45.28 -85.52
CA LEU A 431 15.49 -45.73 -86.16
C LEU A 431 16.46 -44.59 -86.45
N GLY A 432 16.06 -43.33 -86.25
CA GLY A 432 16.83 -42.14 -86.63
C GLY A 432 18.30 -42.17 -86.21
N PRO A 433 18.59 -42.32 -84.91
CA PRO A 433 19.98 -42.42 -84.42
C PRO A 433 20.73 -43.59 -85.07
N THR A 434 20.11 -44.76 -85.17
CA THR A 434 20.69 -45.95 -85.80
C THR A 434 20.93 -45.76 -87.30
N LEU A 435 20.06 -45.03 -88.00
CA LEU A 435 20.21 -44.70 -89.42
C LEU A 435 21.36 -43.69 -89.65
N VAL A 436 21.64 -42.81 -88.68
CA VAL A 436 22.82 -41.95 -88.68
C VAL A 436 24.09 -42.79 -88.44
N GLU A 437 24.08 -43.70 -87.47
CA GLU A 437 25.19 -44.63 -87.22
C GLU A 437 25.52 -45.49 -88.46
N LEU A 438 24.49 -45.93 -89.19
CA LEU A 438 24.63 -46.70 -90.42
C LEU A 438 24.98 -45.84 -91.66
N GLY A 439 25.01 -44.50 -91.53
CA GLY A 439 25.32 -43.58 -92.62
C GLY A 439 24.22 -43.45 -93.69
N LEU A 440 22.99 -43.88 -93.38
CA LEU A 440 21.83 -43.79 -94.25
C LEU A 440 21.12 -42.43 -94.15
N LEU A 441 21.20 -41.79 -92.99
CA LEU A 441 20.85 -40.38 -92.79
C LEU A 441 22.12 -39.58 -92.49
N GLY A 442 22.09 -38.29 -92.82
CA GLY A 442 23.13 -37.37 -92.35
C GLY A 442 23.00 -37.13 -90.85
N PRO A 443 24.09 -36.84 -90.13
CA PRO A 443 24.02 -36.41 -88.73
C PRO A 443 23.21 -35.12 -88.59
#